data_AF-A0A7C7Y0Y1-F1
#
_entry.id   AF-A0A7C7Y0Y1-F1
#
_cell.length_a   1.000
_cell.length_b   1.000
_cell.length_c   1.000
_cell.angle_alpha   90.00
_cell.angle_beta   90.00
_cell.angle_gamma   90.00
#
_symmetry.space_group_name_H-M   'P 1'
#
loop_
_entity.id
_entity.type
_entity.pdbx_description
1 polymer ?
#
loop_
_entity_poly.entity_id
_entity_poly.type
_entity_poly.pdbx_seq_one_letter_code
_entity_poly.pdbx_strand_id
1 'polypeptide(L)'
;MISLSISFVRNKSRDEVSSVCSAIAAIAFVFLANLSQAQGVNPLEYDPRAAQAGGAIFRAQCATCHGADARGIDSIDAPDLTLIWARQTTTDASVFETIKEGVAGSIMPPHQNPDPEIWMTVSYLRSIAVSGTNETVVGNADRGRNMFIENCSRCHRVDGAGGSLGPDLSTITGRRSLASLVNSLREPSSSIGRRFKPVSLTTATNERVQGTVKSEDAFSVQLMDSEQVLRAFNKTELIQFTREADSLMPVFSESALTEADVNDILSYLQSRRGRRLSI
;
A
#
# COMPACT_ATOMS: atom_id res chain seq x y z
N MET A 1 -97.35 11.78 -26.69
CA MET A 1 -96.48 11.72 -27.88
C MET A 1 -95.35 12.71 -27.69
N ILE A 2 -94.12 12.22 -27.55
CA ILE A 2 -92.83 12.76 -28.05
C ILE A 2 -91.74 11.87 -27.41
N SER A 3 -91.15 11.02 -28.23
CA SER A 3 -89.91 10.27 -27.99
C SER A 3 -88.70 11.20 -28.06
N LEU A 4 -87.59 10.83 -27.40
CA LEU A 4 -86.18 10.90 -27.84
C LEU A 4 -85.30 10.74 -26.58
N SER A 5 -84.62 9.61 -26.33
CA SER A 5 -83.34 9.15 -26.90
C SER A 5 -82.23 9.22 -25.86
N ILE A 6 -81.91 8.06 -25.31
CA ILE A 6 -80.76 7.78 -24.45
C ILE A 6 -79.50 7.79 -25.33
N SER A 7 -78.58 8.72 -25.10
CA SER A 7 -77.25 8.72 -25.73
C SER A 7 -76.23 8.12 -24.79
N PHE A 8 -75.88 6.88 -25.13
CA PHE A 8 -74.81 6.04 -24.61
C PHE A 8 -73.45 6.68 -24.95
N VAL A 9 -72.72 7.22 -23.97
CA VAL A 9 -71.28 7.54 -24.16
C VAL A 9 -70.47 6.31 -23.78
N ARG A 10 -69.87 5.79 -24.84
CA ARG A 10 -69.19 4.52 -25.04
C ARG A 10 -67.79 4.53 -24.44
N ASN A 11 -67.57 3.61 -23.49
CA ASN A 11 -66.37 2.81 -23.23
C ASN A 11 -65.03 3.38 -23.79
N LYS A 12 -64.25 4.05 -22.93
CA LYS A 12 -62.83 4.36 -23.17
C LYS A 12 -62.08 3.04 -23.29
N SER A 13 -61.44 2.81 -24.44
CA SER A 13 -60.87 1.51 -24.83
C SER A 13 -59.84 1.01 -23.81
N ARG A 14 -59.91 -0.29 -23.50
CA ARG A 14 -58.95 -1.03 -22.66
C ARG A 14 -57.49 -0.88 -23.11
N ASP A 15 -57.27 -0.48 -24.35
CA ASP A 15 -55.96 -0.36 -24.98
C ASP A 15 -55.16 0.86 -24.47
N GLU A 16 -55.82 1.97 -24.12
CA GLU A 16 -55.14 3.14 -23.55
C GLU A 16 -54.60 2.86 -22.13
N VAL A 17 -55.33 2.08 -21.33
CA VAL A 17 -54.92 1.73 -19.95
C VAL A 17 -53.73 0.77 -19.95
N SER A 18 -53.68 -0.16 -20.92
CA SER A 18 -52.56 -1.10 -21.09
C SER A 18 -51.26 -0.39 -21.50
N SER A 19 -51.34 0.64 -22.35
CA SER A 19 -50.16 1.36 -22.83
C SER A 19 -49.53 2.24 -21.74
N VAL A 20 -50.33 2.82 -20.85
CA VAL A 20 -49.85 3.66 -19.75
C VAL A 20 -49.20 2.81 -18.64
N CYS A 21 -49.77 1.63 -18.32
CA CYS A 21 -49.16 0.72 -17.35
C CYS A 21 -47.80 0.15 -17.81
N SER A 22 -47.66 -0.17 -19.10
CA SER A 22 -46.39 -0.66 -19.66
C SER A 22 -45.31 0.43 -19.69
N ALA A 23 -45.70 1.70 -19.94
CA ALA A 23 -44.77 2.83 -19.90
C ALA A 23 -44.27 3.12 -18.47
N ILE A 24 -45.14 3.06 -17.46
CA ILE A 24 -44.77 3.25 -16.06
C ILE A 24 -43.87 2.10 -15.56
N ALA A 25 -44.17 0.86 -15.94
CA ALA A 25 -43.35 -0.30 -15.62
C ALA A 25 -41.96 -0.22 -16.28
N ALA A 26 -41.87 0.23 -17.53
CA ALA A 26 -40.60 0.41 -18.24
C ALA A 26 -39.76 1.55 -17.63
N ILE A 27 -40.39 2.67 -17.23
CA ILE A 27 -39.71 3.78 -16.56
C ILE A 27 -39.21 3.34 -15.17
N ALA A 28 -40.00 2.56 -14.42
CA ALA A 28 -39.57 1.98 -13.14
C ALA A 28 -38.42 0.97 -13.30
N PHE A 29 -38.44 0.16 -14.36
CA PHE A 29 -37.36 -0.79 -14.66
C PHE A 29 -36.07 -0.08 -15.07
N VAL A 30 -36.16 1.01 -15.85
CA VAL A 30 -35.00 1.84 -16.20
C VAL A 30 -34.46 2.59 -14.98
N PHE A 31 -35.31 3.09 -14.08
CA PHE A 31 -34.86 3.71 -12.82
C PHE A 31 -34.21 2.70 -11.86
N LEU A 32 -34.74 1.48 -11.74
CA LEU A 32 -34.15 0.41 -10.93
C LEU A 32 -32.86 -0.15 -11.53
N ALA A 33 -32.75 -0.24 -12.85
CA ALA A 33 -31.54 -0.70 -13.53
C ALA A 33 -30.36 0.30 -13.42
N ASN A 34 -30.63 1.59 -13.22
CA ASN A 34 -29.59 2.60 -12.99
C ASN A 34 -29.04 2.59 -11.55
N LEU A 35 -29.78 2.06 -10.57
CA LEU A 35 -29.29 1.92 -9.20
C LEU A 35 -28.30 0.75 -9.04
N SER A 36 -28.33 -0.23 -9.93
CA SER A 36 -27.52 -1.45 -9.83
C SER A 36 -26.14 -1.35 -10.51
N GLN A 37 -25.80 -0.21 -11.12
CA GLN A 37 -24.56 -0.02 -11.90
C GLN A 37 -23.66 1.12 -11.38
N ALA A 38 -23.64 1.37 -10.05
CA ALA A 38 -22.95 2.52 -9.49
C ALA A 38 -22.09 2.26 -8.22
N GLN A 39 -21.57 1.05 -7.99
CA GLN A 39 -20.59 0.81 -6.91
C GLN A 39 -19.13 0.80 -7.38
N GLY A 40 -18.82 1.48 -8.48
CA GLY A 40 -17.43 1.72 -8.90
C GLY A 40 -16.72 2.83 -8.13
N VAL A 41 -17.48 3.67 -7.40
CA VAL A 41 -16.99 4.87 -6.71
C VAL A 41 -17.38 4.78 -5.24
N ASN A 42 -16.45 5.09 -4.34
CA ASN A 42 -16.70 5.09 -2.89
C ASN A 42 -17.71 6.20 -2.54
N PRO A 43 -18.94 5.87 -2.08
CA PRO A 43 -19.94 6.88 -1.76
C PRO A 43 -19.60 7.68 -0.49
N LEU A 44 -18.57 7.27 0.25
CA LEU A 44 -18.15 7.84 1.54
C LEU A 44 -16.73 8.41 1.51
N GLU A 45 -16.13 8.61 0.33
CA GLU A 45 -14.70 8.98 0.18
C GLU A 45 -14.31 10.25 0.98
N TYR A 46 -15.21 11.23 1.04
CA TYR A 46 -14.95 12.53 1.66
C TYR A 46 -15.67 12.77 3.00
N ASP A 47 -16.30 11.74 3.60
CA ASP A 47 -16.94 11.90 4.91
C ASP A 47 -15.98 11.52 6.06
N PRO A 48 -15.50 12.50 6.87
CA PRO A 48 -14.60 12.21 7.98
C PRO A 48 -15.24 11.32 9.07
N ARG A 49 -16.57 11.33 9.20
CA ARG A 49 -17.29 10.44 10.13
C ARG A 49 -17.25 9.00 9.64
N ALA A 50 -17.32 8.79 8.32
CA ALA A 50 -17.16 7.47 7.71
C ALA A 50 -15.75 6.92 7.94
N ALA A 51 -14.71 7.74 7.79
CA ALA A 51 -13.34 7.35 8.11
C ALA A 51 -13.16 7.03 9.62
N GLN A 52 -13.80 7.79 10.52
CA GLN A 52 -13.75 7.51 11.96
C GLN A 52 -14.43 6.18 12.30
N ALA A 53 -15.64 5.93 11.76
CA ALA A 53 -16.37 4.69 11.94
C ALA A 53 -15.61 3.48 11.33
N GLY A 54 -15.04 3.66 10.14
CA GLY A 54 -14.18 2.68 9.48
C GLY A 54 -12.94 2.31 10.31
N GLY A 55 -12.34 3.29 10.99
CA GLY A 55 -11.23 3.04 11.90
C GLY A 55 -11.62 2.22 13.13
N ALA A 56 -12.85 2.35 13.61
CA ALA A 56 -13.37 1.49 14.66
C ALA A 56 -13.54 0.04 14.17
N ILE A 57 -14.12 -0.14 12.98
CA ILE A 57 -14.28 -1.44 12.32
C ILE A 57 -12.91 -2.10 12.11
N PHE A 58 -11.95 -1.35 11.54
CA PHE A 58 -10.60 -1.83 11.27
C PHE A 58 -9.90 -2.34 12.54
N ARG A 59 -9.95 -1.57 13.63
CA ARG A 59 -9.34 -1.98 14.90
C ARG A 59 -9.98 -3.23 15.49
N ALA A 60 -11.30 -3.39 15.32
CA ALA A 60 -12.02 -4.54 15.85
C ALA A 60 -11.80 -5.82 15.03
N GLN A 61 -11.63 -5.71 13.70
CA GLN A 61 -11.75 -6.85 12.80
C GLN A 61 -10.52 -7.12 11.93
N CYS A 62 -9.69 -6.11 11.67
CA CYS A 62 -8.55 -6.22 10.74
C CYS A 62 -7.19 -6.12 11.44
N ALA A 63 -7.11 -5.37 12.55
CA ALA A 63 -5.84 -5.04 13.22
C ALA A 63 -5.09 -6.26 13.79
N THR A 64 -5.78 -7.36 14.09
CA THR A 64 -5.13 -8.60 14.56
C THR A 64 -4.19 -9.19 13.51
N CYS A 65 -4.53 -9.07 12.22
CA CYS A 65 -3.69 -9.57 11.13
C CYS A 65 -2.86 -8.44 10.48
N HIS A 66 -3.43 -7.24 10.34
CA HIS A 66 -2.78 -6.13 9.64
C HIS A 66 -2.04 -5.15 10.56
N GLY A 67 -2.02 -5.41 11.87
CA GLY A 67 -1.44 -4.52 12.88
C GLY A 67 -2.36 -3.35 13.25
N ALA A 68 -2.23 -2.85 14.48
CA ALA A 68 -3.02 -1.71 14.96
C ALA A 68 -2.72 -0.40 14.20
N ASP A 69 -1.54 -0.30 13.58
CA ASP A 69 -1.11 0.80 12.73
C ASP A 69 -1.31 0.52 11.22
N ALA A 70 -1.98 -0.59 10.89
CA ALA A 70 -2.25 -1.05 9.53
C ALA A 70 -1.00 -1.33 8.66
N ARG A 71 0.20 -1.43 9.27
CA ARG A 71 1.46 -1.64 8.54
C ARG A 71 1.80 -3.10 8.23
N GLY A 72 0.92 -4.02 8.59
CA GLY A 72 1.09 -5.45 8.32
C GLY A 72 1.99 -6.18 9.31
N ILE A 73 1.92 -7.50 9.24
CA ILE A 73 2.64 -8.45 10.11
C ILE A 73 3.37 -9.44 9.23
N ASP A 74 4.70 -9.38 9.25
CA ASP A 74 5.56 -10.16 8.36
C ASP A 74 5.48 -11.67 8.60
N SER A 75 5.27 -12.11 9.85
CA SER A 75 5.24 -13.54 10.18
C SER A 75 4.03 -14.30 9.63
N ILE A 76 3.03 -13.59 9.11
CA ILE A 76 1.81 -14.15 8.52
C ILE A 76 1.55 -13.59 7.11
N ASP A 77 2.58 -12.99 6.50
CA ASP A 77 2.53 -12.37 5.18
C ASP A 77 1.42 -11.31 5.00
N ALA A 78 0.98 -10.67 6.09
CA ALA A 78 -0.02 -9.61 6.03
C ALA A 78 0.59 -8.31 5.48
N PRO A 79 0.04 -7.72 4.40
CA PRO A 79 0.62 -6.55 3.75
C PRO A 79 0.44 -5.26 4.55
N ASP A 80 1.31 -4.28 4.26
CA ASP A 80 1.19 -2.89 4.72
C ASP A 80 0.04 -2.20 3.99
N LEU A 81 -1.08 -2.03 4.69
CA LEU A 81 -2.30 -1.46 4.14
C LEU A 81 -2.20 0.05 3.95
N THR A 82 -1.26 0.72 4.61
CA THR A 82 -1.00 2.15 4.38
C THR A 82 -0.46 2.42 2.98
N LEU A 83 0.01 1.39 2.27
CA LEU A 83 0.60 1.48 0.93
C LEU A 83 -0.30 0.92 -0.17
N ILE A 84 -1.57 0.61 0.10
CA ILE A 84 -2.48 -0.03 -0.88
C ILE A 84 -2.58 0.77 -2.19
N TRP A 85 -2.67 2.10 -2.07
CA TRP A 85 -2.78 3.02 -3.22
C TRP A 85 -1.43 3.49 -3.78
N ALA A 86 -0.30 2.99 -3.27
CA ALA A 86 1.01 3.18 -3.90
C ALA A 86 1.07 2.59 -5.32
N ARG A 87 0.24 1.58 -5.58
CA ARG A 87 0.06 0.99 -6.92
C ARG A 87 -0.98 1.81 -7.67
N GLN A 88 -0.57 2.41 -8.79
CA GLN A 88 -1.40 3.32 -9.60
C GLN A 88 -2.70 2.67 -10.14
N THR A 89 -2.80 1.34 -10.14
CA THR A 89 -3.96 0.59 -10.64
C THR A 89 -4.99 0.27 -9.55
N THR A 90 -4.70 0.50 -8.27
CA THR A 90 -5.62 0.16 -7.18
C THR A 90 -6.73 1.21 -7.07
N THR A 91 -7.99 0.78 -7.23
CA THR A 91 -9.18 1.61 -7.06
C THR A 91 -9.89 1.29 -5.75
N ASP A 92 -10.70 2.21 -5.25
CA ASP A 92 -11.47 2.00 -4.01
C ASP A 92 -12.43 0.81 -4.14
N ALA A 93 -13.04 0.64 -5.32
CA ALA A 93 -13.85 -0.53 -5.64
C ALA A 93 -13.05 -1.84 -5.58
N SER A 94 -11.79 -1.86 -6.05
CA SER A 94 -10.96 -3.07 -5.94
C SER A 94 -10.60 -3.41 -4.48
N VAL A 95 -10.41 -2.38 -3.63
CA VAL A 95 -10.16 -2.58 -2.20
C VAL A 95 -11.43 -3.07 -1.49
N PHE A 96 -12.58 -2.48 -1.82
CA PHE A 96 -13.88 -2.92 -1.35
C PHE A 96 -14.10 -4.41 -1.65
N GLU A 97 -13.90 -4.81 -2.91
CA GLU A 97 -14.08 -6.20 -3.35
C GLU A 97 -13.13 -7.16 -2.63
N THR A 98 -11.87 -6.73 -2.45
CA THR A 98 -10.86 -7.51 -1.70
C THR A 98 -11.28 -7.75 -0.25
N ILE A 99 -11.91 -6.76 0.39
CA ILE A 99 -12.42 -6.92 1.76
C ILE A 99 -13.65 -7.84 1.77
N LYS A 100 -14.56 -7.67 0.79
CA LYS A 100 -15.80 -8.44 0.70
C LYS A 100 -15.54 -9.92 0.46
N GLU A 101 -14.74 -10.23 -0.55
CA GLU A 101 -14.51 -11.60 -1.03
C GLU A 101 -13.28 -12.25 -0.37
N GLY A 102 -12.47 -11.46 0.34
CA GLY A 102 -11.18 -11.92 0.85
C GLY A 102 -10.18 -12.15 -0.29
N VAL A 103 -9.07 -12.82 0.03
CA VAL A 103 -8.03 -13.14 -0.97
C VAL A 103 -7.85 -14.65 -1.07
N ALA A 104 -8.26 -15.20 -2.21
CA ALA A 104 -8.16 -16.62 -2.50
C ALA A 104 -6.71 -17.14 -2.33
N GLY A 105 -6.55 -18.23 -1.58
CA GLY A 105 -5.23 -18.81 -1.29
C GLY A 105 -4.44 -18.10 -0.19
N SER A 106 -5.04 -17.12 0.51
CA SER A 106 -4.45 -16.46 1.67
C SER A 106 -5.24 -16.73 2.96
N ILE A 107 -4.73 -16.20 4.08
CA ILE A 107 -5.42 -16.21 5.37
C ILE A 107 -6.48 -15.09 5.51
N MET A 108 -6.59 -14.16 4.55
CA MET A 108 -7.56 -13.06 4.59
C MET A 108 -8.94 -13.58 4.13
N PRO A 109 -9.90 -13.75 5.05
CA PRO A 109 -11.20 -14.33 4.74
C PRO A 109 -12.14 -13.29 4.09
N PRO A 110 -13.23 -13.74 3.44
CA PRO A 110 -14.35 -12.87 3.08
C PRO A 110 -14.97 -12.24 4.33
N HIS A 111 -15.21 -10.93 4.31
CA HIS A 111 -15.85 -10.22 5.42
C HIS A 111 -17.36 -10.06 5.19
N GLN A 112 -18.15 -10.40 6.21
CA GLN A 112 -19.63 -10.37 6.16
C GLN A 112 -20.23 -9.00 6.53
N ASN A 113 -19.40 -7.96 6.62
CA ASN A 113 -19.87 -6.63 6.91
C ASN A 113 -20.85 -6.15 5.81
N PRO A 114 -21.90 -5.39 6.18
CA PRO A 114 -22.73 -4.68 5.22
C PRO A 114 -21.88 -3.77 4.35
N ASP A 115 -22.26 -3.59 3.09
CA ASP A 115 -21.50 -2.78 2.13
C ASP A 115 -21.17 -1.36 2.64
N PRO A 116 -22.07 -0.62 3.31
CA PRO A 116 -21.72 0.67 3.89
C PRO A 116 -20.58 0.60 4.91
N GLU A 117 -20.48 -0.47 5.69
CA GLU A 117 -19.39 -0.67 6.65
C GLU A 117 -18.06 -0.94 5.96
N ILE A 118 -18.07 -1.73 4.89
CA ILE A 118 -16.86 -1.96 4.09
C ILE A 118 -16.40 -0.65 3.45
N TRP A 119 -17.32 0.16 2.91
CA TRP A 119 -17.00 1.48 2.40
C TRP A 119 -16.44 2.42 3.48
N MET A 120 -16.96 2.38 4.70
CA MET A 120 -16.38 3.10 5.84
C MET A 120 -14.94 2.66 6.10
N THR A 121 -14.65 1.34 6.09
CA THR A 121 -13.29 0.81 6.21
C THR A 121 -12.39 1.27 5.06
N VAL A 122 -12.87 1.29 3.82
CA VAL A 122 -12.12 1.82 2.67
C VAL A 122 -11.81 3.31 2.87
N SER A 123 -12.77 4.12 3.32
CA SER A 123 -12.55 5.54 3.64
C SER A 123 -11.55 5.74 4.78
N TYR A 124 -11.55 4.85 5.79
CA TYR A 124 -10.52 4.85 6.83
C TYR A 124 -9.15 4.54 6.26
N LEU A 125 -9.02 3.48 5.47
CA LEU A 125 -7.78 3.09 4.82
C LEU A 125 -7.25 4.21 3.92
N ARG A 126 -8.13 4.93 3.20
CA ARG A 126 -7.78 6.15 2.45
C ARG A 126 -7.21 7.24 3.35
N SER A 127 -7.79 7.46 4.53
CA SER A 127 -7.34 8.49 5.47
C SER A 127 -5.95 8.22 6.07
N ILE A 128 -5.54 6.95 6.14
CA ILE A 128 -4.21 6.53 6.63
C ILE A 128 -3.25 6.14 5.51
N ALA A 129 -3.71 6.19 4.25
CA ALA A 129 -2.90 5.81 3.11
C ALA A 129 -1.76 6.81 2.96
N VAL A 130 -0.53 6.29 3.00
CA VAL A 130 0.62 7.05 2.53
C VAL A 130 0.55 7.02 1.01
N SER A 131 0.01 8.09 0.43
CA SER A 131 0.27 8.37 -0.96
C SER A 131 1.77 8.57 -1.08
N GLY A 132 2.45 7.76 -1.90
CA GLY A 132 3.85 8.04 -2.27
C GLY A 132 3.99 9.42 -2.91
N THR A 133 5.18 9.78 -3.37
CA THR A 133 5.34 11.06 -4.07
C THR A 133 4.47 11.08 -5.33
N ASN A 134 3.33 11.77 -5.24
CA ASN A 134 2.41 12.05 -6.35
C ASN A 134 2.92 13.21 -7.20
N GLU A 135 3.74 14.07 -6.60
CA GLU A 135 4.42 15.18 -7.29
C GLU A 135 5.61 14.64 -8.11
N THR A 136 5.78 15.17 -9.31
CA THR A 136 6.98 14.91 -10.11
C THR A 136 8.18 15.50 -9.38
N VAL A 137 9.17 14.68 -9.07
CA VAL A 137 10.43 15.17 -8.51
C VAL A 137 11.20 15.87 -9.63
N VAL A 138 11.40 17.18 -9.49
CA VAL A 138 12.16 17.97 -10.46
C VAL A 138 13.65 17.71 -10.24
N GLY A 139 14.25 16.90 -11.11
CA GLY A 139 15.67 16.56 -11.08
C GLY A 139 16.12 15.86 -12.35
N ASN A 140 17.43 15.83 -12.59
CA ASN A 140 18.07 15.13 -13.69
C ASN A 140 18.23 13.65 -13.35
N ALA A 141 17.39 12.80 -13.94
CA ALA A 141 17.39 11.36 -13.70
C ALA A 141 18.70 10.65 -14.14
N ASP A 142 19.41 11.16 -15.15
CA ASP A 142 20.67 10.56 -15.59
C ASP A 142 21.79 10.85 -14.59
N ARG A 143 21.87 12.09 -14.09
CA ARG A 143 22.77 12.47 -13.00
C ARG A 143 22.44 11.69 -11.73
N GLY A 144 21.15 11.58 -11.41
CA GLY A 144 20.65 10.81 -10.27
C GLY A 144 21.00 9.33 -10.34
N ARG A 145 20.97 8.73 -11.54
CA ARG A 145 21.40 7.35 -11.74
C ARG A 145 22.87 7.15 -11.38
N ASN A 146 23.75 8.05 -11.83
CA ASN A 146 25.18 7.95 -11.54
C ASN A 146 25.45 8.10 -10.05
N MET A 147 24.81 9.09 -9.40
CA MET A 147 24.91 9.28 -7.96
C MET A 147 24.38 8.09 -7.16
N PHE A 148 23.27 7.48 -7.61
CA PHE A 148 22.75 6.26 -7.01
C PHE A 148 23.76 5.11 -7.09
N ILE A 149 24.41 4.95 -8.24
CA ILE A 149 25.44 3.92 -8.43
C ILE A 149 26.60 4.15 -7.48
N GLU A 150 27.10 5.38 -7.38
CA GLU A 150 28.25 5.74 -6.55
C GLU A 150 27.96 5.60 -5.05
N ASN A 151 26.78 6.03 -4.58
CA ASN A 151 26.50 6.22 -3.16
C ASN A 151 25.59 5.15 -2.56
N CYS A 152 24.71 4.54 -3.37
CA CYS A 152 23.60 3.74 -2.85
C CYS A 152 23.67 2.28 -3.30
N SER A 153 24.16 2.02 -4.51
CA SER A 153 24.04 0.71 -5.16
C SER A 153 24.80 -0.42 -4.48
N ARG A 154 25.84 -0.10 -3.69
CA ARG A 154 26.53 -1.08 -2.86
C ARG A 154 25.55 -1.77 -1.92
N CYS A 155 24.59 -1.06 -1.35
CA CYS A 155 23.68 -1.60 -0.34
C CYS A 155 22.27 -1.84 -0.89
N HIS A 156 21.77 -0.93 -1.73
CA HIS A 156 20.43 -0.96 -2.28
C HIS A 156 20.42 -1.50 -3.69
N ARG A 157 19.30 -2.14 -4.05
CA ARG A 157 19.04 -2.56 -5.42
C ARG A 157 17.97 -1.72 -6.10
N VAL A 158 18.08 -1.61 -7.41
CA VAL A 158 17.06 -1.10 -8.31
C VAL A 158 17.01 -2.02 -9.53
N ASP A 159 15.84 -2.58 -9.77
CA ASP A 159 15.51 -3.48 -10.88
C ASP A 159 16.45 -4.69 -10.96
N GLY A 160 16.71 -5.27 -9.79
CA GLY A 160 17.56 -6.45 -9.64
C GLY A 160 19.07 -6.16 -9.62
N ALA A 161 19.50 -4.93 -9.91
CA ALA A 161 20.92 -4.54 -9.86
C ALA A 161 21.26 -3.81 -8.55
N GLY A 162 22.40 -4.13 -7.94
CA GLY A 162 22.88 -3.55 -6.69
C GLY A 162 22.79 -4.52 -5.50
N GLY A 163 22.89 -3.97 -4.29
CA GLY A 163 23.06 -4.73 -3.06
C GLY A 163 21.81 -5.42 -2.48
N SER A 164 22.04 -6.24 -1.46
CA SER A 164 21.02 -6.95 -0.64
C SER A 164 21.04 -6.56 0.84
N LEU A 165 21.98 -5.69 1.23
CA LEU A 165 22.11 -5.23 2.61
C LEU A 165 20.97 -4.25 2.96
N GLY A 166 20.59 -3.38 2.02
CA GLY A 166 19.45 -2.47 2.14
C GLY A 166 18.21 -2.92 1.35
N PRO A 167 17.08 -2.23 1.50
CA PRO A 167 15.85 -2.51 0.75
C PRO A 167 15.99 -2.28 -0.76
N ASP A 168 15.14 -2.98 -1.52
CA ASP A 168 14.90 -2.71 -2.95
C ASP A 168 14.16 -1.39 -3.13
N LEU A 169 14.75 -0.50 -3.92
CA LEU A 169 14.26 0.86 -4.15
C LEU A 169 13.52 1.04 -5.48
N SER A 170 13.33 -0.02 -6.29
CA SER A 170 12.63 0.05 -7.60
C SER A 170 11.29 0.77 -7.58
N THR A 171 10.55 0.66 -6.47
CA THR A 171 9.19 1.22 -6.33
C THR A 171 9.06 2.15 -5.13
N ILE A 172 10.17 2.58 -4.54
CA ILE A 172 10.15 3.25 -3.23
C ILE A 172 9.43 4.60 -3.28
N THR A 173 9.54 5.33 -4.39
CA THR A 173 8.87 6.62 -4.61
C THR A 173 7.35 6.50 -4.71
N GLY A 174 6.83 5.31 -5.06
CA GLY A 174 5.40 5.03 -4.97
C GLY A 174 4.94 4.73 -3.54
N ARG A 175 5.86 4.33 -2.65
CA ARG A 175 5.57 3.83 -1.29
C ARG A 175 5.89 4.83 -0.18
N ARG A 176 6.68 5.86 -0.46
CA ARG A 176 7.16 6.84 0.52
C ARG A 176 6.99 8.23 -0.03
N SER A 177 6.62 9.17 0.83
CA SER A 177 6.58 10.58 0.48
C SER A 177 8.01 11.11 0.24
N LEU A 178 8.12 12.20 -0.53
CA LEU A 178 9.39 12.87 -0.79
C LEU A 178 10.10 13.24 0.51
N ALA A 179 9.39 13.87 1.45
CA ALA A 179 9.93 14.23 2.76
C ALA A 179 10.46 13.00 3.54
N SER A 180 9.76 11.85 3.48
CA SER A 180 10.23 10.63 4.13
C SER A 180 11.48 10.05 3.48
N LEU A 181 11.61 10.17 2.15
CA LEU A 181 12.77 9.72 1.40
C LEU A 181 13.99 10.58 1.70
N VAL A 182 13.82 11.91 1.70
CA VAL A 182 14.86 12.86 2.10
C VAL A 182 15.28 12.60 3.55
N ASN A 183 14.33 12.46 4.48
CA ASN A 183 14.62 12.12 5.87
C ASN A 183 15.37 10.79 6.02
N SER A 184 15.13 9.80 5.14
CA SER A 184 15.88 8.54 5.18
C SER A 184 17.36 8.73 4.80
N LEU A 185 17.70 9.76 4.01
CA LEU A 185 19.07 10.12 3.64
C LEU A 185 19.74 10.99 4.71
N ARG A 186 19.00 11.94 5.28
CA ARG A 186 19.50 12.88 6.30
C ARG A 186 19.59 12.24 7.69
N GLU A 187 18.60 11.44 8.06
CA GLU A 187 18.43 10.87 9.41
C GLU A 187 18.10 9.36 9.37
N PRO A 188 18.98 8.51 8.80
CA PRO A 188 18.71 7.09 8.54
C PRO A 188 18.42 6.26 9.80
N SER A 189 18.93 6.66 10.98
CA SER A 189 18.65 5.98 12.26
C SER A 189 17.27 6.31 12.85
N SER A 190 16.60 7.37 12.39
CA SER A 190 15.30 7.79 12.92
C SER A 190 14.18 6.77 12.68
N SER A 191 14.30 5.96 11.63
CA SER A 191 13.32 4.92 11.28
C SER A 191 13.99 3.80 10.49
N ILE A 192 14.28 2.68 11.18
CA ILE A 192 14.90 1.49 10.58
C ILE A 192 13.87 0.38 10.44
N GLY A 193 13.69 -0.12 9.21
CA GLY A 193 12.79 -1.23 8.93
C GLY A 193 13.22 -2.51 9.66
N ARG A 194 12.27 -3.30 10.17
CA ARG A 194 12.54 -4.51 10.98
C ARG A 194 13.58 -5.47 10.36
N ARG A 195 13.47 -5.72 9.05
CA ARG A 195 14.38 -6.60 8.27
C ARG A 195 15.80 -6.02 8.05
N PHE A 196 16.01 -4.75 8.37
CA PHE A 196 17.27 -4.04 8.17
C PHE A 196 17.86 -3.53 9.48
N LYS A 197 17.29 -3.94 10.62
CA LYS A 197 17.85 -3.62 11.93
C LYS A 197 19.26 -4.21 12.04
N PRO A 198 20.28 -3.37 12.26
CA PRO A 198 21.64 -3.85 12.36
C PRO A 198 21.90 -4.63 13.64
N VAL A 199 22.88 -5.52 13.51
CA VAL A 199 23.47 -6.25 14.63
C VAL A 199 24.98 -6.23 14.49
N SER A 200 25.64 -6.20 15.64
CA SER A 200 27.08 -6.44 15.76
C SER A 200 27.32 -7.66 16.61
N LEU A 201 28.20 -8.54 16.15
CA LEU A 201 28.63 -9.72 16.90
C LEU A 201 30.14 -9.74 17.08
N THR A 202 30.56 -10.37 18.18
CA THR A 202 31.96 -10.71 18.42
C THR A 202 32.03 -12.21 18.68
N THR A 203 32.82 -12.94 17.88
CA THR A 203 32.99 -14.39 18.03
C THR A 203 34.01 -14.74 19.12
N ALA A 204 34.05 -16.01 19.52
CA ALA A 204 35.06 -16.56 20.43
C ALA A 204 36.50 -16.40 19.91
N THR A 205 36.67 -16.25 18.59
CA THR A 205 37.97 -15.97 17.94
C THR A 205 38.29 -14.47 17.88
N ASN A 206 37.52 -13.61 18.57
CA ASN A 206 37.61 -12.15 18.54
C ASN A 206 37.33 -11.52 17.16
N GLU A 207 36.67 -12.25 16.25
CA GLU A 207 36.20 -11.66 15.01
C GLU A 207 34.98 -10.77 15.29
N ARG A 208 35.00 -9.53 14.79
CA ARG A 208 33.86 -8.63 14.84
C ARG A 208 33.17 -8.61 13.49
N VAL A 209 31.86 -8.82 13.51
CA VAL A 209 31.04 -8.81 12.28
C VAL A 209 29.82 -7.93 12.52
N GLN A 210 29.54 -7.06 11.55
CA GLN A 210 28.39 -6.17 11.56
C GLN A 210 27.54 -6.44 10.32
N GLY A 211 26.21 -6.44 10.47
CA GLY A 211 25.31 -6.73 9.37
C GLY A 211 23.84 -6.65 9.73
N THR A 212 23.01 -7.21 8.86
CA THR A 212 21.55 -7.31 9.07
C THR A 212 21.14 -8.77 9.23
N VAL A 213 20.30 -9.07 10.22
CA VAL A 213 19.78 -10.43 10.44
C VAL A 213 18.86 -10.82 9.28
N LYS A 214 19.12 -11.97 8.66
CA LYS A 214 18.26 -12.58 7.63
C LYS A 214 17.41 -13.71 8.20
N SER A 215 17.94 -14.45 9.17
CA SER A 215 17.23 -15.48 9.91
C SER A 215 17.81 -15.60 11.31
N GLU A 216 17.00 -15.89 12.31
CA GLU A 216 17.45 -16.12 13.69
C GLU A 216 16.53 -17.17 14.34
N ASP A 217 17.13 -18.18 14.94
CA ASP A 217 16.44 -19.20 15.74
C ASP A 217 17.04 -19.28 17.15
N ALA A 218 16.68 -20.31 17.93
CA ALA A 218 17.15 -20.47 19.30
C ALA A 218 18.68 -20.68 19.42
N PHE A 219 19.32 -21.22 18.39
CA PHE A 219 20.72 -21.65 18.40
C PHE A 219 21.58 -20.89 17.39
N SER A 220 21.00 -20.47 16.27
CA SER A 220 21.74 -19.88 15.16
C SER A 220 21.25 -18.47 14.81
N VAL A 221 22.16 -17.69 14.23
CA VAL A 221 21.85 -16.43 13.56
C VAL A 221 22.51 -16.41 12.19
N GLN A 222 21.73 -16.09 11.17
CA GLN A 222 22.21 -15.82 9.83
C GLN A 222 22.11 -14.33 9.56
N LEU A 223 23.22 -13.74 9.14
CA LEU A 223 23.30 -12.32 8.84
C LEU A 223 23.94 -12.08 7.48
N MET A 224 23.54 -10.99 6.85
CA MET A 224 24.25 -10.43 5.72
C MET A 224 25.19 -9.35 6.22
N ASP A 225 26.49 -9.55 6.04
CA ASP A 225 27.51 -8.61 6.51
C ASP A 225 27.67 -7.41 5.55
N SER A 226 28.55 -6.47 5.92
CA SER A 226 28.88 -5.28 5.13
C SER A 226 29.52 -5.58 3.77
N GLU A 227 30.08 -6.78 3.60
CA GLU A 227 30.66 -7.28 2.35
C GLU A 227 29.63 -8.06 1.51
N GLN A 228 28.36 -8.06 1.93
CA GLN A 228 27.23 -8.75 1.31
C GLN A 228 27.35 -10.27 1.32
N VAL A 229 28.14 -10.82 2.23
CA VAL A 229 28.25 -12.26 2.41
C VAL A 229 27.21 -12.70 3.42
N LEU A 230 26.45 -13.75 3.06
CA LEU A 230 25.57 -14.43 4.00
C LEU A 230 26.42 -15.32 4.90
N ARG A 231 26.40 -15.04 6.20
CA ARG A 231 27.19 -15.75 7.21
C ARG A 231 26.27 -16.29 8.29
N ALA A 232 26.54 -17.51 8.73
CA ALA A 232 25.82 -18.17 9.80
C ALA A 232 26.75 -18.34 11.01
N PHE A 233 26.22 -18.06 12.20
CA PHE A 233 26.95 -18.19 13.45
C PHE A 233 26.11 -18.98 14.46
N ASN A 234 26.77 -19.85 15.22
CA ASN A 234 26.16 -20.44 16.40
C ASN A 234 26.23 -19.43 17.55
N LYS A 235 25.10 -19.20 18.24
CA LYS A 235 25.03 -18.27 19.37
C LYS A 235 25.96 -18.66 20.52
N THR A 236 26.31 -19.94 20.67
CA THR A 236 27.28 -20.40 21.68
C THR A 236 28.72 -19.99 21.38
N GLU A 237 29.02 -19.64 20.13
CA GLU A 237 30.34 -19.19 19.69
C GLU A 237 30.48 -17.66 19.72
N LEU A 238 29.44 -16.94 20.17
CA LEU A 238 29.43 -15.49 20.28
C LEU A 238 29.77 -15.07 21.71
N ILE A 239 30.78 -14.22 21.85
CA ILE A 239 31.08 -13.50 23.10
C ILE A 239 30.09 -12.34 23.29
N GLN A 240 29.69 -11.70 22.19
CA GLN A 240 28.77 -10.57 22.21
C GLN A 240 27.83 -10.62 21.01
N PHE A 241 26.55 -10.30 21.23
CA PHE A 241 25.55 -10.10 20.20
C PHE A 241 24.68 -8.89 20.56
N THR A 242 24.91 -7.79 19.86
CA THR A 242 24.27 -6.49 20.12
C THR A 242 23.34 -6.14 18.98
N ARG A 243 22.12 -5.71 19.31
CA ARG A 243 21.21 -5.06 18.36
C ARG A 243 21.49 -3.57 18.37
N GLU A 244 21.88 -3.03 17.23
CA GLU A 244 22.32 -1.64 17.13
C GLU A 244 21.12 -0.70 17.00
N ALA A 245 21.25 0.49 17.58
CA ALA A 245 20.28 1.56 17.42
C ALA A 245 20.49 2.33 16.11
N ASP A 246 21.74 2.45 15.67
CA ASP A 246 22.13 3.23 14.50
C ASP A 246 22.07 2.43 13.21
N SER A 247 21.62 3.06 12.12
CA SER A 247 21.53 2.44 10.80
C SER A 247 22.91 2.17 10.18
N LEU A 248 23.01 1.12 9.35
CA LEU A 248 24.18 0.92 8.47
C LEU A 248 24.16 1.82 7.24
N MET A 249 23.02 2.44 6.96
CA MET A 249 22.93 3.45 5.90
C MET A 249 23.69 4.71 6.37
N PRO A 250 24.67 5.19 5.59
CA PRO A 250 25.41 6.38 5.96
C PRO A 250 24.50 7.61 5.97
N VAL A 251 24.85 8.57 6.83
CA VAL A 251 24.23 9.89 6.87
C VAL A 251 24.75 10.70 5.68
N PHE A 252 23.85 11.21 4.85
CA PHE A 252 24.20 12.15 3.79
C PHE A 252 23.77 13.55 4.21
N SER A 253 24.69 14.37 4.67
CA SER A 253 24.45 15.80 4.98
C SER A 253 24.30 16.64 3.71
N GLU A 254 23.83 17.88 3.84
CA GLU A 254 23.80 18.86 2.74
C GLU A 254 25.16 19.07 2.05
N SER A 255 26.24 18.92 2.82
CA SER A 255 27.61 19.01 2.28
C SER A 255 28.05 17.79 1.48
N ALA A 256 27.45 16.61 1.73
CA ALA A 256 27.77 15.38 1.01
C ALA A 256 26.88 15.19 -0.22
N LEU A 257 25.58 15.45 -0.06
CA LEU A 257 24.59 15.49 -1.14
C LEU A 257 23.71 16.71 -0.92
N THR A 258 23.74 17.67 -1.83
CA THR A 258 22.86 18.84 -1.78
C THR A 258 21.41 18.43 -2.05
N GLU A 259 20.45 19.29 -1.71
CA GLU A 259 19.04 19.09 -2.10
C GLU A 259 18.86 18.82 -3.61
N ALA A 260 19.65 19.46 -4.48
CA ALA A 260 19.62 19.20 -5.92
C ALA A 260 20.09 17.78 -6.25
N ASP A 261 21.14 17.29 -5.58
CA ASP A 261 21.67 15.93 -5.77
C ASP A 261 20.66 14.87 -5.30
N VAL A 262 20.01 15.13 -4.16
CA VAL A 262 18.95 14.27 -3.65
C VAL A 262 17.77 14.24 -4.62
N ASN A 263 17.33 15.39 -5.14
CA ASN A 263 16.26 15.46 -6.12
C ASN A 263 16.60 14.72 -7.42
N ASP A 264 17.85 14.78 -7.89
CA ASP A 264 18.30 14.01 -9.04
C ASP A 264 18.17 12.50 -8.78
N ILE A 265 18.67 12.01 -7.64
CA ILE A 265 18.55 10.59 -7.23
C ILE A 265 17.08 10.17 -7.14
N LEU A 266 16.23 11.00 -6.53
CA LEU A 266 14.82 10.69 -6.36
C LEU A 266 14.05 10.76 -7.69
N SER A 267 14.41 11.65 -8.61
CA SER A 267 13.92 11.69 -10.00
C SER A 267 14.28 10.40 -10.74
N TYR A 268 15.52 9.91 -10.60
CA TYR A 268 15.92 8.59 -11.11
C TYR A 268 15.04 7.47 -10.54
N LEU A 269 14.88 7.38 -9.21
CA LEU A 269 14.06 6.35 -8.58
C LEU A 269 12.58 6.44 -8.98
N GLN A 270 12.06 7.66 -9.17
CA GLN A 270 10.69 7.87 -9.66
C GLN A 270 10.52 7.38 -11.10
N SER A 271 11.53 7.54 -11.95
CA SER A 271 11.52 7.04 -13.34
C SER A 271 11.42 5.50 -13.43
N ARG A 272 11.80 4.76 -12.37
CA ARG A 272 11.75 3.28 -12.33
C ARG A 272 10.36 2.74 -11.98
N ARG A 273 9.49 3.56 -11.38
CA ARG A 273 8.12 3.20 -10.93
C ARG A 273 7.29 2.53 -12.03
N GLY A 274 7.46 2.93 -13.29
CA GLY A 274 6.67 2.45 -14.43
C GLY A 274 7.16 1.19 -15.13
N ARG A 275 8.36 0.68 -14.82
CA ARG A 275 9.03 -0.35 -15.65
C ARG A 275 8.75 -1.81 -15.24
N ARG A 276 8.15 -2.05 -14.06
CA ARG A 276 7.90 -3.41 -13.51
C ARG A 276 6.44 -3.86 -13.59
N LEU A 277 5.53 -3.05 -14.14
CA LEU A 277 4.10 -3.38 -14.28
C LEU A 277 3.79 -4.23 -15.54
N SER A 278 4.81 -4.75 -16.22
CA SER A 278 4.69 -5.51 -17.46
C SER A 278 4.97 -7.00 -17.22
N ILE A 279 4.20 -7.66 -16.36
CA ILE A 279 4.13 -9.14 -16.30
C ILE A 279 2.71 -9.54 -15.94
#